data_AF-A0A0R2A8P9-F1
#
_entry.id   AF-A0A0R2A8P9-F1
#
_cell.length_a   1.000
_cell.length_b   1.000
_cell.length_c   1.000
_cell.angle_alpha   90.00
_cell.angle_beta   90.00
_cell.angle_gamma   90.00
#
_symmetry.space_group_name_H-M   'P 1'
#
loop_
_entity.id
_entity.type
_entity.pdbx_description
1 polymer ?
#
loop_
_entity_poly.entity_id
_entity_poly.type
_entity_poly.pdbx_seq_one_letter_code
_entity_poly.pdbx_strand_id
1 'polypeptide(L)'
;MFKKRARKVKETYDQQLLDLIYAVKADWDHAKETQLAVYESDVNTELVMQTKLQEQKFLYLFREARRRQVHGQLERNISVKQ
;
A
#
# COMPACT_ATOMS: atom_id res chain seq x y z
N MET A 1 15.88 10.16 -27.74
CA MET A 1 16.38 9.08 -26.86
C MET A 1 16.05 9.32 -25.37
N PHE A 2 16.15 10.55 -24.85
CA PHE A 2 15.91 10.90 -23.43
C PHE A 2 14.47 10.65 -22.93
N LYS A 3 13.44 11.02 -23.69
CA LYS A 3 12.02 10.84 -23.29
C LYS A 3 11.65 9.37 -23.03
N LYS A 4 12.24 8.43 -23.78
CA LYS A 4 12.03 6.98 -23.58
C LYS A 4 12.64 6.49 -22.27
N ARG A 5 13.82 6.99 -21.90
CA ARG A 5 14.48 6.67 -20.61
C ARG A 5 13.68 7.22 -19.44
N ALA A 6 13.23 8.48 -19.53
CA ALA A 6 12.39 9.10 -18.50
C ALA A 6 11.08 8.32 -18.26
N ARG A 7 10.42 7.86 -19.33
CA ARG A 7 9.22 7.02 -19.23
C ARG A 7 9.51 5.70 -18.50
N LYS A 8 10.58 4.99 -18.88
CA LYS A 8 10.97 3.73 -18.25
C LYS A 8 11.28 3.90 -16.75
N VAL A 9 11.95 5.00 -16.39
CA VAL A 9 12.24 5.32 -14.99
C VAL A 9 10.95 5.57 -14.21
N LYS A 10 10.00 6.34 -14.77
CA LYS A 10 8.67 6.54 -14.16
C LYS A 10 7.94 5.21 -13.95
N GLU A 11 7.86 4.37 -14.98
CA GLU A 11 7.21 3.05 -14.90
C GLU A 11 7.83 2.17 -13.80
N THR A 12 9.16 2.21 -13.66
CA THR A 12 9.87 1.44 -12.63
C THR A 12 9.52 1.92 -11.23
N TYR A 13 9.53 3.23 -10.99
CA TYR A 13 9.16 3.79 -9.69
C TYR A 13 7.68 3.58 -9.35
N ASP A 14 6.80 3.68 -10.35
CA ASP A 14 5.37 3.43 -10.18
C ASP A 14 5.14 1.95 -9.79
N GLN A 15 5.89 1.01 -10.36
CA GLN A 15 5.83 -0.40 -9.95
C GLN A 15 6.37 -0.62 -8.53
N GLN A 16 7.51 -0.01 -8.17
CA GLN A 16 8.05 -0.08 -6.82
C GLN A 16 7.09 0.50 -5.77
N LEU A 17 6.38 1.58 -6.12
CA LEU A 17 5.35 2.15 -5.25
C LEU A 17 4.20 1.17 -5.02
N LEU A 18 3.75 0.47 -6.06
CA LEU A 18 2.71 -0.56 -5.93
C LEU A 18 3.18 -1.73 -5.06
N ASP A 19 4.40 -2.23 -5.30
CA ASP A 19 4.98 -3.33 -4.52
C ASP A 19 5.07 -2.95 -3.03
N LEU A 20 5.49 -1.71 -2.74
CA LEU A 20 5.53 -1.17 -1.38
C LEU A 20 4.14 -1.05 -0.74
N ILE A 21 3.13 -0.60 -1.50
CA ILE A 21 1.75 -0.53 -1.01
C ILE A 21 1.25 -1.92 -0.62
N TYR A 22 1.53 -2.95 -1.44
CA TYR A 22 1.13 -4.32 -1.14
C TYR A 22 1.83 -4.87 0.11
N ALA A 23 3.13 -4.63 0.24
CA ALA A 23 3.90 -5.03 1.43
C ALA A 23 3.34 -4.37 2.70
N VAL A 24 3.16 -3.04 2.69
CA VAL A 24 2.65 -2.30 3.87
C VAL A 24 1.20 -2.68 4.18
N LYS A 25 0.39 -3.02 3.18
CA LYS A 25 -0.96 -3.55 3.42
C LYS A 25 -0.91 -4.89 4.14
N ALA A 26 -0.04 -5.80 3.71
CA ALA A 26 0.14 -7.09 4.37
C ALA A 26 0.59 -6.92 5.83
N ASP A 27 1.53 -6.01 6.09
CA ASP A 27 1.98 -5.67 7.45
C ASP A 27 0.84 -5.12 8.31
N TRP A 28 -0.01 -4.26 7.74
CA TRP A 28 -1.16 -3.71 8.44
C TRP A 28 -2.20 -4.78 8.76
N ASP A 29 -2.47 -5.69 7.83
CA ASP A 29 -3.40 -6.79 8.05
C ASP A 29 -2.88 -7.73 9.16
N HIS A 30 -1.60 -8.08 9.14
CA HIS A 30 -0.96 -8.86 10.19
C HIS A 30 -0.99 -8.16 11.57
N ALA A 31 -0.74 -6.84 11.62
CA ALA A 31 -0.82 -6.07 12.85
C ALA A 31 -2.25 -6.06 13.43
N LYS A 32 -3.28 -5.93 12.58
CA LYS A 32 -4.69 -6.04 12.99
C LYS A 32 -5.01 -7.42 13.56
N GLU A 33 -4.58 -8.49 12.91
CA GLU A 33 -4.78 -9.87 13.39
C GLU A 33 -4.11 -10.09 14.76
N THR A 34 -2.87 -9.62 14.92
CA THR A 34 -2.13 -9.70 16.18
C THR A 34 -2.83 -8.92 17.29
N GLN A 35 -3.25 -7.68 17.01
CA GLN A 35 -3.96 -6.85 17.98
C GLN A 35 -5.27 -7.50 18.44
N LEU A 36 -6.02 -8.14 17.53
CA LEU A 36 -7.26 -8.83 17.86
C LEU A 36 -7.01 -10.04 18.78
N ALA A 37 -6.03 -10.87 18.46
CA ALA A 37 -5.67 -12.03 19.28
C ALA A 37 -5.22 -11.64 20.71
N VAL A 38 -4.53 -10.50 20.87
CA VAL A 38 -4.08 -10.03 22.19
C VAL A 38 -5.16 -9.26 22.95
N TYR A 39 -6.15 -8.66 22.28
CA TYR A 39 -7.29 -8.02 22.95
C TYR A 39 -8.08 -9.00 23.83
N GLU A 40 -8.09 -10.28 23.47
CA GLU A 40 -8.65 -11.36 24.30
C GLU A 40 -7.88 -11.58 25.63
N SER A 41 -6.76 -10.87 25.86
CA SER A 41 -5.86 -11.03 27.02
C SER A 41 -5.56 -9.73 27.82
N ASP A 42 -6.34 -8.66 27.63
CA ASP A 42 -6.36 -7.42 28.48
C ASP A 42 -5.10 -6.50 28.51
N VAL A 43 -4.11 -6.63 27.61
CA VAL A 43 -2.94 -5.72 27.55
C VAL A 43 -2.70 -5.24 26.11
N ASN A 44 -3.21 -4.06 25.70
CA ASN A 44 -3.28 -3.76 24.24
C ASN A 44 -2.95 -2.32 23.77
N THR A 45 -2.44 -1.41 24.61
CA THR A 45 -2.20 -0.02 24.16
C THR A 45 -1.09 0.09 23.11
N GLU A 46 0.01 -0.66 23.23
CA GLU A 46 1.12 -0.60 22.28
C GLU A 46 0.77 -1.17 20.91
N LEU A 47 0.12 -2.33 20.87
CA LEU A 47 -0.32 -2.99 19.64
C LEU A 47 -1.36 -2.14 18.89
N VAL A 48 -2.29 -1.48 19.58
CA VAL A 48 -3.20 -0.49 18.96
C VAL A 48 -2.42 0.63 18.26
N MET A 49 -1.35 1.14 18.90
CA MET A 49 -0.53 2.18 18.29
C MET A 49 0.27 1.67 17.09
N GLN A 50 0.80 0.45 17.15
CA GLN A 50 1.49 -0.18 16.04
C GLN A 50 0.56 -0.40 14.84
N THR A 51 -0.66 -0.91 15.06
CA THR A 51 -1.68 -1.06 14.02
C THR A 51 -2.02 0.27 13.36
N LYS A 52 -2.26 1.32 14.16
CA LYS A 52 -2.53 2.68 13.65
C LYS A 52 -1.36 3.23 12.85
N LEU A 53 -0.12 2.98 13.27
CA LEU A 53 1.07 3.41 12.52
C LEU A 53 1.11 2.74 11.13
N GLN A 54 0.87 1.44 11.04
CA GLN A 54 0.86 0.73 9.76
C GLN A 54 -0.29 1.19 8.85
N GLU A 55 -1.47 1.46 9.43
CA GLU A 55 -2.59 2.08 8.72
C GLU A 55 -2.20 3.43 8.10
N GLN A 56 -1.56 4.32 8.87
CA GLN A 56 -1.15 5.64 8.36
C GLN A 56 -0.10 5.53 7.24
N LYS A 57 0.84 4.57 7.32
CA LYS A 57 1.79 4.31 6.23
C LYS A 57 1.06 3.85 4.96
N PHE A 58 0.12 2.91 5.10
CA PHE A 58 -0.68 2.43 3.98
C PHE A 58 -1.46 3.57 3.31
N LEU A 59 -2.18 4.38 4.10
CA LEU A 59 -2.98 5.50 3.60
C LEU A 59 -2.13 6.56 2.91
N TYR A 60 -0.95 6.87 3.45
CA TYR A 60 -0.01 7.79 2.82
C TYR A 60 0.41 7.31 1.42
N LEU A 61 0.85 6.05 1.32
CA LEU A 61 1.29 5.47 0.04
C LEU A 61 0.14 5.37 -0.96
N PHE A 62 -1.07 5.02 -0.51
CA PHE A 62 -2.25 4.97 -1.37
C PHE A 62 -2.62 6.35 -1.95
N ARG A 63 -2.51 7.42 -1.14
CA ARG A 63 -2.69 8.80 -1.62
C ARG A 63 -1.64 9.18 -2.67
N GLU A 64 -0.39 8.77 -2.47
CA GLU A 64 0.68 9.00 -3.45
C GLU A 64 0.45 8.25 -4.76
N ALA A 65 -0.01 7.00 -4.72
CA ALA A 65 -0.37 6.25 -5.93
C ALA A 65 -1.51 6.92 -6.70
N ARG A 66 -2.54 7.40 -5.98
CA ARG A 66 -3.65 8.15 -6.59
C ARG A 66 -3.18 9.44 -7.24
N ARG A 67 -2.32 10.23 -6.57
CA ARG A 67 -1.72 11.46 -7.12
C ARG A 67 -0.94 11.20 -8.40
N ARG A 68 -0.27 10.05 -8.49
CA ARG A 68 0.54 9.64 -9.63
C ARG A 68 -0.24 8.89 -10.72
N GLN A 69 -1.54 8.66 -10.51
CA GLN A 69 -2.42 7.86 -11.36
C GLN A 69 -1.86 6.44 -11.63
N VAL A 70 -1.24 5.85 -10.62
CA VAL A 70 -0.71 4.49 -10.69
C VAL A 70 -1.83 3.52 -10.36
N HIS A 71 -2.15 2.66 -11.31
CA HIS A 71 -3.22 1.67 -11.16
C HIS A 71 -2.60 0.31 -10.85
N GLY A 72 -3.04 -0.32 -9.78
CA GLY A 72 -2.68 -1.69 -9.45
C GLY A 72 -3.20 -2.69 -10.48
N GLN A 73 -2.71 -3.91 -10.42
CA GLN A 73 -3.09 -4.99 -11.35
C GLN A 73 -4.59 -5.34 -11.33
N LEU A 74 -5.28 -5.02 -10.23
CA LEU A 74 -6.72 -5.27 -10.08
C LEU A 74 -7.59 -4.47 -11.06
N GLU A 75 -7.13 -3.33 -11.58
CA GLU A 75 -7.90 -2.44 -12.46
C GLU A 75 -7.59 -2.62 -13.97
N ARG A 76 -6.61 -3.46 -14.33
CA ARG A 76 -6.26 -3.64 -15.77
C ARG A 76 -7.34 -4.36 -16.58
N ASN A 77 -8.32 -4.97 -15.92
CA ASN A 77 -9.43 -5.65 -16.57
C ASN A 77 -10.65 -4.75 -16.84
N ILE A 78 -10.63 -3.47 -16.46
CA ILE A 78 -11.78 -2.56 -16.63
C ILE A 78 -11.57 -1.49 -17.72
N SER A 79 -10.42 -1.48 -18.41
CA SER A 79 -10.13 -0.55 -19.52
C SER A 79 -10.12 -1.21 -20.91
N VAL A 80 -10.87 -2.32 -21.06
CA VAL A 80 -11.26 -2.84 -22.39
C VAL A 80 -12.78 -2.82 -22.45
N LYS A 81 -13.33 -1.64 -22.76
CA LYS A 81 -14.59 -1.38 -23.50
C LYS A 81 -15.09 0.02 -23.14
N GLN A 82 -14.81 0.97 -24.03
CA GLN A 82 -15.76 1.94 -24.59
C GLN A 82 -15.09 2.66 -25.75
#